data_AF-A0AAU7L8C4-F1
#
_entry.id   AF-A0AAU7L8C4-F1
#
_cell.length_a   1.000
_cell.length_b   1.000
_cell.length_c   1.000
_cell.angle_alpha   90.00
_cell.angle_beta   90.00
_cell.angle_gamma   90.00
#
_symmetry.space_group_name_H-M   'P 1'
#
loop_
_entity.id
_entity.type
_entity.pdbx_description
1 polymer ?
#
loop_
_entity_poly.entity_id
_entity_poly.type
_entity_poly.pdbx_seq_one_letter_code
_entity_poly.pdbx_strand_id
1 'polypeptide(L)'
;MSVVDAGSRIDALVALGASAPLVRLASGDCVHPLLRGACLGPPFHSYHGARAPQGAPLWDDGDHVYALRGTATGREFIRFSIEDPQSVDVLALTEQGFWAHRFDFLYETDAPLDDLRAAAGAVQFRHVEAYLAAREAFEDPPGHVPTHRDWLTRTIASIDRRALAP
;
A
#
# COMPACT_ATOMS: atom_id res chain seq x y z
N MET A 1 -11.38 18.86 8.25
CA MET A 1 -10.19 19.15 7.42
C MET A 1 -10.29 18.30 6.17
N SER A 2 -9.98 18.86 5.00
CA SER A 2 -10.25 18.27 3.68
C SER A 2 -9.06 17.46 3.14
N VAL A 3 -9.34 16.59 2.17
CA VAL A 3 -8.36 15.95 1.27
C VAL A 3 -7.42 16.99 0.69
N VAL A 4 -6.14 16.62 0.46
CA VAL A 4 -5.21 17.47 -0.29
C VAL A 4 -5.77 17.71 -1.68
N ASP A 5 -5.81 18.97 -2.12
CA ASP A 5 -6.32 19.34 -3.43
C ASP A 5 -5.59 18.59 -4.56
N ALA A 6 -6.30 18.32 -5.66
CA ALA A 6 -5.76 17.53 -6.76
C ALA A 6 -4.49 18.14 -7.38
N GLY A 7 -4.38 19.48 -7.39
CA GLY A 7 -3.24 20.21 -7.94
C GLY A 7 -1.96 20.07 -7.13
N SER A 8 -2.07 19.96 -5.81
CA SER A 8 -0.94 19.88 -4.87
C SER A 8 -0.66 18.46 -4.37
N ARG A 9 -1.46 17.47 -4.79
CA ARG A 9 -1.41 16.08 -4.33
C ARG A 9 -0.02 15.45 -4.48
N ILE A 10 0.62 15.62 -5.64
CA ILE A 10 1.92 15.00 -5.91
C ILE A 10 3.01 15.62 -5.03
N ASP A 11 3.02 16.94 -4.89
CA ASP A 11 3.95 17.64 -3.99
C ASP A 11 3.74 17.21 -2.54
N ALA A 12 2.49 17.00 -2.11
CA ALA A 12 2.19 16.48 -0.78
C ALA A 12 2.70 15.04 -0.57
N LEU A 13 2.58 14.15 -1.57
CA LEU A 13 3.14 12.79 -1.50
C LEU A 13 4.67 12.84 -1.36
N VAL A 14 5.34 13.70 -2.14
CA VAL A 14 6.79 13.90 -2.07
C VAL A 14 7.19 14.46 -0.69
N ALA A 15 6.47 15.45 -0.17
CA ALA A 15 6.73 16.03 1.15
C ALA A 15 6.54 15.01 2.29
N LEU A 16 5.60 14.06 2.13
CA LEU A 16 5.41 12.92 3.03
C LEU A 16 6.47 11.82 2.84
N GLY A 17 7.34 11.96 1.85
CA GLY A 17 8.48 11.10 1.56
C GLY A 17 8.11 9.81 0.80
N ALA A 18 7.07 9.84 -0.03
CA ALA A 18 6.80 8.79 -1.01
C ALA A 18 8.00 8.59 -1.94
N SER A 19 8.36 7.35 -2.24
CA SER A 19 9.42 7.04 -3.20
C SER A 19 9.07 7.52 -4.61
N ALA A 20 10.08 7.67 -5.48
CA ALA A 20 9.86 8.03 -6.87
C ALA A 20 8.94 7.03 -7.61
N PRO A 21 9.09 5.69 -7.48
CA PRO A 21 8.14 4.74 -8.04
C PRO A 21 6.70 4.92 -7.55
N LEU A 22 6.51 5.15 -6.24
CA LEU A 22 5.19 5.36 -5.67
C LEU A 22 4.53 6.64 -6.22
N VAL A 23 5.30 7.71 -6.36
CA VAL A 23 4.84 8.97 -6.96
C VAL A 23 4.45 8.78 -8.43
N ARG A 24 5.23 8.02 -9.21
CA ARG A 24 4.91 7.70 -10.61
C ARG A 24 3.58 6.96 -10.73
N LEU A 25 3.39 5.91 -9.93
CA LEU A 25 2.15 5.14 -9.90
C LEU A 25 0.94 5.99 -9.48
N ALA A 26 1.07 6.80 -8.43
CA ALA A 26 0.01 7.70 -8.00
C ALA A 26 -0.35 8.75 -9.07
N SER A 27 0.62 9.11 -9.92
CA SER A 27 0.43 10.03 -11.06
C SER A 27 -0.18 9.35 -12.30
N GLY A 28 -0.31 8.03 -12.30
CA GLY A 28 -0.80 7.25 -13.45
C GLY A 28 0.30 6.75 -14.40
N ASP A 29 1.58 6.99 -14.08
CA ASP A 29 2.70 6.41 -14.81
C ASP A 29 3.01 5.01 -14.29
N CYS A 30 2.62 4.01 -15.08
CA CYS A 30 2.70 2.61 -14.73
C CYS A 30 4.15 2.09 -14.83
N VAL A 31 4.76 1.76 -13.69
CA VAL A 31 6.15 1.28 -13.63
C VAL A 31 6.31 -0.23 -13.89
N HIS A 32 5.21 -1.01 -13.77
CA HIS A 32 5.20 -2.44 -14.06
C HIS A 32 3.78 -2.94 -14.41
N PRO A 33 3.60 -3.84 -15.40
CA PRO A 33 2.27 -4.30 -15.83
C PRO A 33 1.37 -4.87 -14.73
N LEU A 34 1.91 -5.64 -13.79
CA LEU A 34 1.14 -6.19 -12.65
C LEU A 34 0.47 -5.11 -11.78
N LEU A 35 1.01 -3.89 -11.77
CA LEU A 35 0.52 -2.81 -10.92
C LEU A 35 -0.62 -2.03 -11.58
N ARG A 36 -0.84 -2.21 -12.90
CA ARG A 36 -1.78 -1.40 -13.69
C ARG A 36 -3.22 -1.49 -13.17
N GLY A 37 -3.66 -2.68 -12.77
CA GLY A 37 -5.04 -2.91 -12.33
C GLY A 37 -5.29 -2.62 -10.85
N ALA A 38 -4.24 -2.46 -10.04
CA ALA A 38 -4.34 -2.50 -8.59
C ALA A 38 -3.65 -1.33 -7.88
N CYS A 39 -2.69 -0.64 -8.53
CA CYS A 39 -1.85 0.37 -7.90
C CYS A 39 -1.60 1.55 -8.85
N LEU A 40 -2.63 2.09 -9.48
CA LEU A 40 -2.48 3.15 -10.49
C LEU A 40 -3.47 4.29 -10.26
N GLY A 41 -2.94 5.50 -10.09
CA GLY A 41 -3.75 6.71 -9.92
C GLY A 41 -3.97 7.48 -11.22
N PRO A 42 -4.51 8.71 -11.14
CA PRO A 42 -5.04 9.34 -9.93
C PRO A 42 -6.35 8.71 -9.44
N PRO A 43 -6.70 8.85 -8.14
CA PRO A 43 -7.99 8.43 -7.62
C PRO A 43 -9.08 9.38 -8.14
N PHE A 44 -10.20 8.83 -8.59
CA PHE A 44 -11.38 9.58 -8.97
C PHE A 44 -12.22 9.92 -7.73
N HIS A 45 -12.51 8.93 -6.88
CA HIS A 45 -13.53 9.09 -5.83
C HIS A 45 -13.14 10.11 -4.75
N SER A 46 -11.85 10.23 -4.44
CA SER A 46 -11.33 11.24 -3.50
C SER A 46 -11.62 12.69 -3.90
N TYR A 47 -11.84 12.95 -5.18
CA TYR A 47 -12.08 14.29 -5.73
C TYR A 47 -13.52 14.51 -6.20
N HIS A 48 -14.32 13.44 -6.22
CA HIS A 48 -15.67 13.43 -6.78
C HIS A 48 -16.71 12.88 -5.80
N GLY A 49 -16.69 13.38 -4.54
CA GLY A 49 -17.80 13.22 -3.60
C GLY A 49 -17.53 12.35 -2.38
N ALA A 50 -16.41 11.62 -2.32
CA ALA A 50 -16.01 10.96 -1.09
C ALA A 50 -15.55 12.03 -0.07
N ARG A 51 -16.09 11.99 1.16
CA ARG A 51 -15.59 12.81 2.29
C ARG A 51 -14.28 12.24 2.82
N ALA A 52 -13.28 12.18 1.95
CA ALA A 52 -12.06 11.45 2.22
C ALA A 52 -11.29 12.06 3.42
N PRO A 53 -10.67 11.20 4.25
CA PRO A 53 -9.91 11.63 5.41
C PRO A 53 -8.72 12.48 4.99
N GLN A 54 -8.13 13.19 5.96
CA GLN A 54 -6.91 13.96 5.72
C GLN A 54 -5.78 13.04 5.24
N GLY A 55 -5.19 13.41 4.12
CA GLY A 55 -4.10 12.68 3.48
C GLY A 55 -3.98 13.02 1.99
N ALA A 56 -2.88 12.58 1.40
CA ALA A 56 -2.66 12.62 -0.04
C ALA A 56 -3.07 11.27 -0.64
N PRO A 57 -4.14 11.21 -1.45
CA PRO A 57 -4.64 9.95 -1.99
C PRO A 57 -3.75 9.45 -3.13
N LEU A 58 -3.60 8.14 -3.22
CA LEU A 58 -2.72 7.44 -4.17
C LEU A 58 -3.52 6.99 -5.40
N TRP A 59 -4.52 6.13 -5.18
CA TRP A 59 -5.39 5.54 -6.21
C TRP A 59 -6.65 4.92 -5.58
N ASP A 60 -7.63 4.63 -6.42
CA ASP A 60 -8.82 3.85 -6.08
C ASP A 60 -8.57 2.36 -6.38
N ASP A 61 -9.19 1.47 -5.62
CA ASP A 61 -9.18 0.03 -5.82
C ASP A 61 -10.48 -0.55 -5.27
N GLY A 62 -11.39 -0.90 -6.18
CA GLY A 62 -12.77 -1.28 -5.83
C GLY A 62 -13.52 -0.12 -5.15
N ASP A 63 -14.09 -0.42 -3.99
CA ASP A 63 -14.83 0.49 -3.11
C ASP A 63 -13.93 1.23 -2.11
N HIS A 64 -12.61 1.15 -2.28
CA HIS A 64 -11.64 1.74 -1.37
C HIS A 64 -10.71 2.73 -2.06
N VAL A 65 -10.16 3.64 -1.25
CA VAL A 65 -9.08 4.54 -1.64
C VAL A 65 -7.87 4.29 -0.75
N TYR A 66 -6.70 4.22 -1.37
CA TYR A 66 -5.41 4.19 -0.69
C TYR A 66 -4.83 5.59 -0.57
N ALA A 67 -4.27 5.94 0.59
CA ALA A 67 -3.69 7.25 0.82
C ALA A 67 -2.47 7.20 1.74
N LEU A 68 -1.66 8.25 1.67
CA LEU A 68 -0.56 8.52 2.59
C LEU A 68 -0.89 9.76 3.41
N ARG A 69 -0.74 9.69 4.73
CA ARG A 69 -0.90 10.86 5.59
C ARG A 69 0.22 10.99 6.60
N GLY A 70 0.49 12.23 7.00
CA GLY A 70 1.40 12.53 8.11
C GLY A 70 0.72 12.32 9.46
N THR A 71 1.51 11.96 10.46
CA THR A 71 1.11 11.81 11.86
C THR A 71 2.10 12.57 12.76
N ALA A 72 1.80 12.67 14.05
CA ALA A 72 2.72 13.31 15.01
C ALA A 72 4.07 12.57 15.13
N THR A 73 4.11 11.29 14.80
CA THR A 73 5.30 10.41 14.96
C THR A 73 5.91 9.98 13.62
N GLY A 74 5.36 10.43 12.49
CA GLY A 74 5.86 10.07 11.17
C GLY A 74 4.77 10.13 10.11
N ARG A 75 4.55 9.00 9.42
CA ARG A 75 3.55 8.86 8.37
C ARG A 75 2.92 7.49 8.43
N GLU A 76 1.78 7.35 7.80
CA GLU A 76 1.10 6.08 7.68
C GLU A 76 0.37 5.96 6.34
N PHE A 77 0.42 4.74 5.81
CA PHE A 77 -0.37 4.33 4.66
C PHE A 77 -1.69 3.81 5.17
N ILE A 78 -2.77 4.36 4.62
CA ILE A 78 -4.13 4.07 5.03
C ILE A 78 -4.96 3.60 3.85
N ARG A 79 -6.06 2.92 4.19
CA ARG A 79 -7.17 2.64 3.28
C ARG A 79 -8.46 3.09 3.94
N PHE A 80 -9.37 3.66 3.18
CA PHE A 80 -10.71 3.97 3.65
C PHE A 80 -11.76 3.61 2.60
N SER A 81 -12.97 3.31 3.05
CA SER A 81 -14.10 3.01 2.18
C SER A 81 -14.65 4.29 1.54
N ILE A 82 -15.05 4.21 0.27
CA ILE A 82 -15.75 5.30 -0.43
C ILE A 82 -17.14 5.52 0.17
N GLU A 83 -17.80 4.45 0.62
CA GLU A 83 -19.15 4.49 1.19
C GLU A 83 -19.15 4.97 2.65
N ASP A 84 -18.14 4.56 3.43
CA ASP A 84 -17.88 5.07 4.77
C ASP A 84 -16.44 5.61 4.92
N PRO A 85 -16.19 6.87 4.50
CA PRO A 85 -14.84 7.46 4.54
C PRO A 85 -14.27 7.68 5.94
N GLN A 86 -15.06 7.50 7.01
CA GLN A 86 -14.57 7.60 8.38
C GLN A 86 -14.03 6.25 8.89
N SER A 87 -14.38 5.15 8.23
CA SER A 87 -13.76 3.84 8.46
C SER A 87 -12.38 3.80 7.81
N VAL A 88 -11.36 4.13 8.61
CA VAL A 88 -9.97 4.20 8.17
C VAL A 88 -9.17 3.04 8.76
N ASP A 89 -8.63 2.20 7.88
CA ASP A 89 -7.65 1.19 8.22
C ASP A 89 -6.24 1.76 8.07
N VAL A 90 -5.42 1.63 9.12
CA VAL A 90 -3.97 1.85 9.02
C VAL A 90 -3.34 0.56 8.52
N LEU A 91 -2.73 0.63 7.33
CA LEU A 91 -2.16 -0.55 6.67
C LEU A 91 -0.70 -0.76 7.04
N ALA A 92 0.09 0.31 7.03
CA ALA A 92 1.52 0.25 7.28
C ALA A 92 2.09 1.61 7.71
N LEU A 93 3.20 1.58 8.43
CA LEU A 93 3.93 2.77 8.89
C LEU A 93 5.07 3.14 7.94
N THR A 94 5.48 2.22 7.07
CA THR A 94 6.50 2.45 6.04
C THR A 94 5.99 2.05 4.67
N GLU A 95 6.68 2.55 3.64
CA GLU A 95 6.36 2.15 2.27
C GLU A 95 6.68 0.67 2.03
N GLN A 96 7.65 0.10 2.75
CA GLN A 96 7.96 -1.33 2.65
C GLN A 96 6.85 -2.20 3.22
N GLY A 97 6.28 -1.82 4.36
CA GLY A 97 5.09 -2.50 4.90
C GLY A 97 3.88 -2.33 4.00
N PHE A 98 3.72 -1.15 3.40
CA PHE A 98 2.65 -0.89 2.44
C PHE A 98 2.77 -1.79 1.19
N TRP A 99 3.99 -1.96 0.67
CA TRP A 99 4.21 -2.88 -0.43
C TRP A 99 3.92 -4.33 -0.05
N ALA A 100 4.25 -4.78 1.18
CA ALA A 100 3.86 -6.11 1.62
C ALA A 100 2.32 -6.31 1.59
N HIS A 101 1.54 -5.31 2.01
CA HIS A 101 0.08 -5.35 1.88
C HIS A 101 -0.38 -5.46 0.42
N ARG A 102 0.17 -4.63 -0.49
CA ARG A 102 -0.24 -4.66 -1.91
C ARG A 102 0.21 -5.93 -2.62
N PHE A 103 1.37 -6.46 -2.25
CA PHE A 103 1.90 -7.70 -2.82
C PHE A 103 1.12 -8.92 -2.35
N ASP A 104 0.50 -8.86 -1.17
CA ASP A 104 -0.42 -9.90 -0.73
C ASP A 104 -1.65 -10.01 -1.63
N PHE A 105 -2.26 -8.88 -1.98
CA PHE A 105 -3.33 -8.87 -2.97
C PHE A 105 -2.85 -9.41 -4.33
N LEU A 106 -1.68 -8.99 -4.82
CA LEU A 106 -1.17 -9.48 -6.11
C LEU A 106 -0.88 -10.99 -6.09
N TYR A 107 -0.35 -11.50 -4.98
CA TYR A 107 -0.12 -12.94 -4.80
C TYR A 107 -1.45 -13.70 -4.85
N GLU A 108 -2.50 -13.18 -4.20
CA GLU A 108 -3.83 -13.79 -4.19
C GLU A 108 -4.54 -13.76 -5.55
N THR A 109 -4.07 -12.94 -6.50
CA THR A 109 -4.53 -12.97 -7.89
C THR A 109 -3.78 -13.97 -8.77
N ASP A 110 -3.07 -14.93 -8.16
CA ASP A 110 -2.25 -15.94 -8.85
C ASP A 110 -1.17 -15.34 -9.76
N ALA A 111 -0.61 -14.18 -9.37
CA ALA A 111 0.48 -13.55 -10.12
C ALA A 111 1.74 -14.44 -10.09
N PRO A 112 2.43 -14.65 -11.24
CA PRO A 112 3.66 -15.44 -11.26
C PRO A 112 4.73 -14.87 -10.32
N LEU A 113 5.45 -15.73 -9.59
CA LEU A 113 6.46 -15.31 -8.62
C LEU A 113 7.56 -14.44 -9.24
N ASP A 114 7.98 -14.74 -10.47
CA ASP A 114 9.00 -13.94 -11.17
C ASP A 114 8.49 -12.54 -11.52
N ASP A 115 7.22 -12.42 -11.90
CA ASP A 115 6.59 -11.12 -12.15
C ASP A 115 6.40 -10.33 -10.84
N LEU A 116 6.07 -11.00 -9.73
CA LEU A 116 6.07 -10.38 -8.41
C LEU A 116 7.45 -9.82 -8.08
N ARG A 117 8.52 -10.59 -8.22
CA ARG A 117 9.89 -10.11 -7.98
C ARG A 117 10.26 -8.93 -8.89
N ALA A 118 9.92 -8.98 -10.17
CA ALA A 118 10.15 -7.89 -11.10
C ALA A 118 9.39 -6.62 -10.70
N ALA A 119 8.12 -6.75 -10.32
CA ALA A 119 7.31 -5.66 -9.80
C ALA A 119 7.91 -5.08 -8.51
N ALA A 120 8.40 -5.92 -7.60
CA ALA A 120 9.03 -5.50 -6.35
C ALA A 120 10.29 -4.68 -6.61
N GLY A 121 11.10 -5.09 -7.58
CA GLY A 121 12.24 -4.31 -8.06
C GLY A 121 11.81 -2.93 -8.59
N ALA A 122 10.75 -2.87 -9.39
CA ALA A 122 10.23 -1.63 -9.96
C ALA A 122 9.72 -0.63 -8.90
N VAL A 123 9.17 -1.12 -7.80
CA VAL A 123 8.69 -0.28 -6.67
C VAL A 123 9.66 -0.20 -5.49
N GLN A 124 10.86 -0.75 -5.63
CA GLN A 124 11.88 -0.76 -4.58
C GLN A 124 11.42 -1.45 -3.28
N PHE A 125 10.57 -2.48 -3.39
CA PHE A 125 10.18 -3.33 -2.27
C PHE A 125 11.31 -4.33 -1.95
N ARG A 126 12.16 -3.97 -0.98
CA ARG A 126 13.37 -4.70 -0.60
C ARG A 126 13.09 -5.97 0.20
N HIS A 127 11.89 -6.11 0.76
CA HIS A 127 11.52 -7.24 1.62
C HIS A 127 10.68 -8.30 0.90
N VAL A 128 10.62 -8.28 -0.45
CA VAL A 128 9.82 -9.23 -1.24
C VAL A 128 10.15 -10.69 -0.93
N GLU A 129 11.43 -11.07 -0.89
CA GLU A 129 11.80 -12.47 -0.61
C GLU A 129 11.42 -12.89 0.82
N ALA A 130 11.55 -11.98 1.79
CA ALA A 130 11.14 -12.25 3.16
C ALA A 130 9.61 -12.37 3.29
N TYR A 131 8.86 -11.60 2.50
CA TYR A 131 7.41 -11.69 2.41
C TYR A 131 6.98 -13.02 1.76
N LEU A 132 7.56 -13.40 0.61
CA LEU A 132 7.22 -14.64 -0.10
C LEU A 132 7.52 -15.88 0.77
N ALA A 133 8.66 -15.92 1.44
CA ALA A 133 8.98 -17.00 2.38
C ALA A 133 7.99 -17.07 3.56
N ALA A 134 7.52 -15.93 4.05
CA ALA A 134 6.50 -15.88 5.10
C ALA A 134 5.12 -16.32 4.62
N ARG A 135 4.80 -16.11 3.33
CA ARG A 135 3.55 -16.56 2.69
C ARG A 135 3.55 -18.07 2.49
N GLU A 136 4.63 -18.63 1.97
CA GLU A 136 4.81 -20.08 1.82
C GLU A 136 4.66 -20.81 3.17
N ALA A 137 5.31 -20.30 4.22
CA ALA A 137 5.21 -20.88 5.56
C ALA A 137 3.80 -20.74 6.20
N PHE A 138 2.99 -19.78 5.74
CA PHE A 138 1.61 -19.61 6.19
C PHE A 138 0.65 -20.58 5.48
N GLU A 139 0.94 -20.93 4.22
CA GLU A 139 0.14 -21.87 3.42
C GLU A 139 0.35 -23.34 3.85
N ASP A 140 1.50 -23.68 4.46
CA ASP A 140 1.78 -24.99 5.06
C ASP A 140 2.12 -24.88 6.58
N PRO A 141 1.14 -24.52 7.43
CA PRO A 141 1.40 -24.23 8.83
C PRO A 141 1.54 -25.52 9.67
N PRO A 142 2.61 -25.69 10.46
CA PRO A 142 2.66 -26.72 11.48
C PRO A 142 1.77 -26.31 12.68
N GLY A 143 0.50 -26.74 12.70
CA GLY A 143 -0.40 -26.59 13.85
C GLY A 143 -1.50 -25.53 13.70
N HIS A 144 -1.79 -24.76 14.75
CA HIS A 144 -2.91 -23.82 14.75
C HIS A 144 -2.68 -22.68 13.74
N VAL A 145 -3.58 -22.57 12.77
CA VAL A 145 -3.50 -21.60 11.68
C VAL A 145 -4.08 -20.26 12.16
N PRO A 146 -3.26 -19.20 12.30
CA PRO A 146 -3.80 -17.85 12.54
C PRO A 146 -4.70 -17.45 11.36
N THR A 147 -5.63 -16.51 11.57
CA THR A 147 -6.37 -15.97 10.43
C THR A 147 -5.39 -15.29 9.46
N HIS A 148 -5.70 -15.30 8.16
CA HIS A 148 -4.87 -14.64 7.14
C HIS A 148 -4.66 -13.16 7.47
N ARG A 149 -5.71 -12.46 7.95
CA ARG A 149 -5.63 -11.08 8.43
C ARG A 149 -4.62 -10.90 9.56
N ASP A 150 -4.62 -11.77 10.57
CA ASP A 150 -3.70 -11.69 11.71
C ASP A 150 -2.26 -12.00 11.31
N TRP A 151 -2.08 -12.95 10.38
CA TRP A 151 -0.77 -13.23 9.79
C TRP A 151 -0.24 -12.01 9.02
N LEU A 152 -1.02 -11.48 8.08
CA LEU A 152 -0.62 -10.35 7.24
C LEU A 152 -0.26 -9.12 8.09
N THR A 153 -1.10 -8.80 9.08
CA THR A 153 -0.86 -7.69 10.01
C THR A 153 0.47 -7.83 10.74
N ARG A 154 0.81 -9.03 11.22
CA ARG A 154 2.09 -9.30 11.90
C ARG A 154 3.27 -9.25 10.93
N THR A 155 3.11 -9.76 9.71
CA THR A 155 4.14 -9.71 8.67
C THR A 155 4.48 -8.26 8.30
N ILE A 156 3.46 -7.42 8.07
CA ILE A 156 3.64 -6.00 7.77
C ILE A 156 4.33 -5.28 8.94
N ALA A 157 3.86 -5.47 10.17
CA ALA A 157 4.46 -4.86 11.35
C ALA A 157 5.93 -5.29 11.57
N SER A 158 6.29 -6.52 11.18
CA SER A 158 7.68 -7.00 11.19
C SER A 158 8.53 -6.26 10.14
N ILE A 159 8.00 -6.10 8.93
CA ILE A 159 8.67 -5.38 7.83
C ILE A 159 8.85 -3.90 8.18
N ASP A 160 7.81 -3.24 8.71
CA ASP A 160 7.89 -1.85 9.15
C ASP A 160 9.00 -1.64 10.19
N ARG A 161 9.08 -2.51 11.20
CA ARG A 161 10.15 -2.43 12.22
C ARG A 161 11.55 -2.57 11.62
N ARG A 162 11.73 -3.46 10.64
CA ARG A 162 13.02 -3.63 9.94
C ARG A 162 13.35 -2.43 9.07
N ALA A 163 12.36 -1.84 8.41
CA ALA A 163 12.55 -0.69 7.54
C ALA A 163 12.84 0.62 8.30
N LEU A 164 12.43 0.70 9.58
CA LEU A 164 12.72 1.82 10.49
C LEU A 164 14.01 1.62 11.29
N ALA A 165 14.63 0.44 11.23
CA ALA A 165 15.90 0.20 11.90
C ALA A 165 17.02 1.03 11.24
N PRO A 166 17.93 1.63 12.03
CA PRO A 166 19.04 2.44 11.52
C PRO A 166 20.08 1.65 10.74
#